data_AF-A0A9P5TEC7-F1
#
_entry.id   AF-A0A9P5TEC7-F1
#
_cell.length_a   1.000
_cell.length_b   1.000
_cell.length_c   1.000
_cell.angle_alpha   90.00
_cell.angle_beta   90.00
_cell.angle_gamma   90.00
#
_symmetry.space_group_name_H-M   'P 1'
#
loop_
_entity.id
_entity.type
_entity.pdbx_description
1 polymer ?
#
loop_
_entity_poly.entity_id
_entity_poly.type
_entity_poly.pdbx_seq_one_letter_code
_entity_poly.pdbx_strand_id
1 'polypeptide(L)' 'IDEGHCISQWGSFHKEYMHLGSLRYLIPENVPFYIPSATLPIPVLLDITEILRLCSDQTKCMMCSNDQPEIRLAV' A
#
# COMPACT_ATOMS: atom_id res chain seq x y z
N ILE A 1 -3.66 5.11 -4.74
CA ILE A 1 -2.26 5.47 -4.45
C ILE A 1 -1.42 4.33 -4.98
N ASP A 2 -0.85 4.53 -6.16
CA ASP A 2 -0.04 3.50 -6.80
C ASP A 2 1.29 3.31 -6.07
N GLU A 3 1.94 2.16 -6.28
CA GLU A 3 3.21 1.80 -5.63
C GLU A 3 3.18 1.96 -4.10
N GLY A 4 2.18 1.36 -3.46
CA GLY A 4 1.91 1.55 -2.03
C GLY A 4 3.12 1.34 -1.10
N HIS A 5 4.02 0.40 -1.45
CA HIS A 5 5.23 0.13 -0.67
C HIS A 5 6.16 1.35 -0.50
N CYS A 6 6.15 2.28 -1.46
CA CYS A 6 6.95 3.51 -1.40
C CYS A 6 6.56 4.40 -0.23
N ILE A 7 5.33 4.30 0.27
CA ILE A 7 4.84 5.14 1.38
C ILE A 7 5.67 4.90 2.66
N SER A 8 5.96 3.62 2.96
CA SER A 8 6.82 3.24 4.08
C SER A 8 8.31 3.37 3.71
N GLN A 9 8.72 2.79 2.57
CA GLN A 9 10.14 2.66 2.23
C GLN A 9 10.81 3.99 1.89
N TRP A 10 10.09 4.91 1.26
CA TRP A 10 10.63 6.19 0.82
C TRP A 10 10.21 7.35 1.72
N GLY A 11 9.53 7.11 2.84
CA GLY A 11 9.12 8.17 3.77
C GLY A 11 10.30 9.00 4.32
N SER A 12 11.49 8.41 4.40
CA SER A 12 12.74 9.10 4.79
C SER A 12 13.34 9.95 3.66
N PHE A 13 13.14 9.53 2.42
CA PHE A 13 13.64 10.20 1.20
C PHE A 13 12.68 11.30 0.72
N HIS A 14 11.38 11.02 0.75
CA HIS A 14 10.32 11.90 0.29
C HIS A 14 9.21 12.00 1.36
N LYS A 15 9.41 12.94 2.29
CA LYS A 15 8.57 13.09 3.50
C LYS A 15 7.09 13.33 3.21
N GLU A 16 6.72 13.76 2.01
CA GLU A 16 5.32 13.97 1.63
C GLU A 16 4.51 12.67 1.71
N TYR A 17 5.13 11.50 1.46
CA TYR A 17 4.48 10.20 1.61
C TYR A 17 3.95 9.96 3.03
N MET A 18 4.67 10.42 4.04
CA MET A 18 4.28 10.31 5.46
C MET A 18 3.04 11.15 5.80
N HIS A 19 2.70 12.13 4.95
CA HIS A 19 1.56 13.03 5.16
C HIS A 19 0.32 12.60 4.37
N LEU A 20 0.39 11.54 3.55
CA LEU A 20 -0.74 11.11 2.72
C LEU A 20 -1.99 10.72 3.52
N GLY A 21 -1.83 10.27 4.78
CA GLY A 21 -2.96 10.03 5.68
C GLY A 21 -3.82 11.26 5.95
N SER A 22 -3.29 12.48 5.78
CA SER A 22 -4.06 13.72 5.92
C SER A 22 -5.15 13.89 4.87
N LEU A 23 -5.01 13.24 3.71
CA LEU A 23 -6.03 13.24 2.65
C LEU A 23 -7.37 12.69 3.14
N ARG A 24 -7.37 11.85 4.19
CA ARG A 24 -8.60 11.33 4.80
C ARG A 24 -9.49 12.44 5.39
N TYR A 25 -8.91 13.57 5.77
CA TYR A 25 -9.65 14.72 6.29
C TYR A 25 -10.13 15.68 5.20
N LEU A 26 -9.58 15.56 3.99
CA LEU A 26 -9.90 16.45 2.87
C LEU A 26 -10.90 15.82 1.90
N ILE A 27 -10.96 14.49 1.86
CA ILE A 27 -11.82 13.71 0.97
C ILE A 27 -13.02 13.19 1.76
N PRO A 28 -14.23 13.12 1.17
CA PRO A 28 -15.39 12.51 1.82
C PRO A 28 -15.10 11.08 2.35
N GLU A 29 -15.62 10.78 3.53
CA GLU A 29 -15.37 9.53 4.25
C GLU A 29 -15.76 8.27 3.45
N ASN A 30 -16.77 8.37 2.59
CA ASN A 30 -17.24 7.28 1.75
C ASN A 30 -16.34 6.95 0.55
N VAL A 31 -15.26 7.71 0.32
CA VAL A 31 -14.30 7.43 -0.74
C VAL A 31 -13.22 6.49 -0.22
N PRO A 32 -13.17 5.23 -0.69
CA PRO A 32 -12.17 4.27 -0.23
C PRO A 32 -10.78 4.64 -0.76
N PHE A 33 -9.75 4.30 0.01
CA PHE A 33 -8.39 4.31 -0.54
C PHE A 33 -8.12 2.97 -1.21
N TYR A 34 -7.60 3.03 -2.44
CA TYR A 34 -7.10 1.87 -3.16
C TYR A 34 -5.58 1.98 -3.28
N ILE A 35 -4.87 0.99 -2.75
CA ILE A 35 -3.41 0.99 -2.62
C ILE A 35 -2.84 -0.29 -3.26
N PRO A 36 -2.68 -0.33 -4.59
CA PRO A 36 -1.99 -1.44 -5.25
C PRO A 36 -0.48 -1.38 -4.99
N SER A 37 0.16 -2.55 -4.95
CA SER A 37 1.61 -2.69 -4.93
C SER A 37 2.00 -4.09 -5.41
N ALA A 38 3.03 -4.20 -6.24
CA ALA A 38 3.55 -5.50 -6.69
C ALA A 38 4.27 -6.25 -5.55
N THR A 39 4.94 -5.51 -4.67
CA THR A 39 5.63 -6.04 -3.48
C THR A 39 5.02 -5.41 -2.24
N LEU A 40 4.53 -6.23 -1.31
CA LEU A 40 3.89 -5.74 -0.09
C LEU A 40 4.12 -6.70 1.09
N PRO A 41 5.36 -6.79 1.61
CA PRO A 41 5.65 -7.63 2.76
C PRO A 41 4.89 -7.12 4.00
N ILE A 42 4.60 -8.03 4.93
CA ILE A 42 3.77 -7.74 6.12
C ILE A 42 4.22 -6.49 6.89
N PRO A 43 5.53 -6.27 7.18
CA PRO A 43 5.95 -5.05 7.90
C PRO A 43 5.58 -3.76 7.15
N VAL A 44 5.76 -3.74 5.83
CA VAL A 44 5.41 -2.58 4.99
C VAL A 44 3.91 -2.37 4.94
N LEU A 45 3.11 -3.46 4.88
CA LEU A 45 1.65 -3.37 4.96
C LEU A 45 1.19 -2.74 6.29
N LEU A 46 1.81 -3.11 7.41
CA LEU A 46 1.49 -2.54 8.73
C LEU A 46 1.82 -1.05 8.77
N ASP A 47 3.01 -0.67 8.30
CA ASP A 47 3.42 0.75 8.24
C ASP A 47 2.45 1.59 7.39
N ILE A 48 2.07 1.10 6.20
CA ILE A 48 1.14 1.81 5.31
C ILE A 48 -0.24 1.94 5.96
N THR A 49 -0.70 0.89 6.64
CA THR A 49 -1.97 0.89 7.36
C THR A 49 -1.98 2.00 8.42
N GLU A 50 -0.87 2.17 9.14
CA GLU A 50 -0.70 3.24 10.13
C GLU A 50 -0.63 4.63 9.48
N ILE A 51 0.28 4.83 8.51
CA ILE A 51 0.52 6.12 7.85
C ILE A 51 -0.75 6.64 7.16
N LEU A 52 -1.48 5.76 6.46
CA LEU A 52 -2.70 6.13 5.74
C LEU A 52 -3.96 6.09 6.62
N ARG A 53 -3.83 5.70 7.89
CA ARG A 53 -4.94 5.57 8.85
C ARG A 53 -6.05 4.68 8.29
N LEU A 54 -5.69 3.51 7.81
CA LEU A 54 -6.65 2.53 7.29
C LEU A 54 -7.35 1.82 8.45
N CYS A 55 -8.67 1.69 8.39
CA CYS A 55 -9.44 0.99 9.43
C CYS A 55 -9.40 -0.52 9.15
N SER A 56 -8.77 -1.30 10.03
CA SER A 56 -8.55 -2.75 9.82
C SER A 56 -9.83 -3.56 9.65
N ASP A 57 -10.94 -3.12 10.25
CA ASP A 57 -12.27 -3.74 10.15
C ASP A 57 -12.95 -3.46 8.80
N GLN A 58 -12.59 -2.36 8.14
CA GLN A 58 -13.16 -1.95 6.84
C GLN A 58 -12.20 -2.16 5.67
N THR A 59 -10.94 -2.51 5.94
CA THR A 59 -9.90 -2.69 4.93
C THR A 59 -9.83 -4.13 4.47
N LYS A 60 -9.99 -4.35 3.17
CA LYS A 60 -9.82 -5.67 2.54
C LYS A 60 -8.42 -5.76 1.94
N CYS A 61 -7.64 -6.72 2.38
CA CYS A 61 -6.36 -7.06 1.78
C CYS A 61 -6.55 -8.16 0.73
N MET A 62 -6.03 -7.94 -0.48
CA MET A 62 -6.04 -8.91 -1.58
C MET A 62 -4.60 -9.19 -1.98
N MET A 63 -4.19 -10.45 -1.90
CA MET A 63 -2.86 -10.90 -2.27
C MET A 63 -2.99 -11.83 -3.48
N CYS A 64 -2.22 -11.56 -4.54
CA CYS A 64 -2.17 -12.41 -5.72
C CYS A 64 -0.80 -13.09 -5.79
N SER A 65 -0.77 -14.36 -6.21
CA SER A 65 0.48 -15.03 -6.50
C SER A 65 1.16 -14.35 -7.69
N ASN A 66 2.48 -14.19 -7.63
CA ASN A 66 3.29 -13.79 -8.78
C ASN A 66 3.73 -14.99 -9.63
N ASP A 67 3.22 -16.19 -9.33
CA ASP A 67 3.53 -17.39 -10.11
C ASP A 67 2.96 -17.27 -11.53
N GLN A 68 3.81 -17.53 -12.52
CA GLN A 68 3.44 -17.51 -13.93
C GLN A 68 3.80 -18.87 -14.55
N PRO A 69 2.89 -19.87 -14.49
CA PRO A 69 3.19 -21.26 -14.84
C PRO A 69 3.63 -21.44 -16.31
N GLU A 70 3.27 -20.50 -17.18
CA GLU A 70 3.65 -20.49 -18.60
C GLU A 70 5.10 -20.02 -18.84
N ILE A 71 5.77 -19.43 -17.84
CA ILE A 71 7.15 -18.98 -17.96
C ILE A 71 8.11 -20.06 -17.46
N ARG A 72 9.08 -20.42 -18.30
CA ARG A 72 10.16 -21.38 -17.98
C ARG A 72 11.47 -20.61 -17.77
N LEU A 73 12.08 -20.78 -16.60
CA LEU A 73 13.36 -20.15 -16.25
C LEU A 73 14.52 -21.07 -16.65
N ALA A 74 15.58 -20.51 -17.25
CA ALA A 74 16.83 -21.19 -17.58
C ALA A 74 18.02 -20.26 -17.27
N VAL A 75 19.18 -20.83 -16.93
CA VAL A 75 20.41 -20.10 -16.53
C VAL A 75 21.55 -20.50 -17.45
#